data_AF-A0A7K6E5M1-F1
#
_entry.id   AF-A0A7K6E5M1-F1
#
_cell.length_a   1.000
_cell.length_b   1.000
_cell.length_c   1.000
_cell.angle_alpha   90.00
_cell.angle_beta   90.00
_cell.angle_gamma   90.00
#
_symmetry.space_group_name_H-M   'P 1'
#
loop_
_entity.id
_entity.type
_entity.pdbx_description
1 polymer ?
#
loop_
_entity_poly.entity_id
_entity_poly.type
_entity_poly.pdbx_seq_one_letter_code
_entity_poly.pdbx_strand_id
1 'polypeptide(L)'
;MSGSVEDERLRVQQLRALRRRWLRDQELSPREPVLPPRKLGPVAAFWDRFLQPGQLWRQQVHNVYQGGRFVVLRVLLPAWILAFYLKYHVQVRAGGL
;
A
#
# COMPACT_ATOMS: atom_id res chain seq x y z
N MET A 1 19.62 55.01 9.05
CA MET A 1 18.27 55.51 9.38
C MET A 1 17.52 54.38 10.07
N SER A 2 17.77 54.21 11.37
CA SER A 2 16.99 53.32 12.23
C SER A 2 15.60 53.94 12.42
N GLY A 3 14.55 53.17 12.14
CA GLY A 3 13.18 53.58 12.49
C GLY A 3 13.09 53.84 13.99
N SER A 4 12.10 54.62 14.42
CA SER A 4 11.90 54.85 15.84
C SER A 4 11.67 53.50 16.55
N VAL A 5 12.04 53.39 17.82
CA VAL A 5 11.81 52.17 18.63
C VAL A 5 10.34 51.72 18.56
N GLU A 6 9.42 52.67 18.39
CA GLU A 6 8.00 52.42 18.21
C GLU A 6 7.67 51.77 16.86
N ASP A 7 8.35 52.13 15.78
CA ASP A 7 8.18 51.48 14.46
C ASP A 7 8.67 50.03 14.49
N GLU A 8 9.74 49.77 15.22
CA GLU A 8 10.28 48.42 15.41
C GLU A 8 9.32 47.54 16.22
N ARG A 9 8.73 48.10 17.28
CA ARG A 9 7.68 47.44 18.07
C ARG A 9 6.45 47.14 17.23
N LEU A 10 5.99 48.11 16.44
CA LEU A 10 4.86 47.95 15.53
C LEU A 10 5.11 46.84 14.51
N ARG A 11 6.30 46.83 13.90
CA ARG A 11 6.72 45.81 12.93
C ARG A 11 6.74 44.41 13.55
N VAL A 12 7.27 44.26 14.75
CA VAL A 12 7.30 42.97 15.46
C VAL A 12 5.89 42.48 15.80
N GLN A 13 4.99 43.38 16.19
CA GLN A 13 3.58 43.02 16.43
C GLN A 13 2.88 42.55 15.16
N GLN A 14 3.09 43.24 14.04
CA GLN A 14 2.55 42.84 12.73
C GLN A 14 3.06 41.46 12.30
N LEU A 15 4.36 41.22 12.43
CA LEU A 15 4.97 39.92 12.13
C LEU A 15 4.40 38.79 13.01
N ARG A 16 4.19 39.05 14.31
CA ARG A 16 3.54 38.06 15.20
C ARG A 16 2.10 37.78 14.82
N ALA A 17 1.35 38.78 14.35
CA ALA A 17 -0.02 38.59 13.89
C ALA A 17 -0.07 37.70 12.64
N LEU A 18 0.80 37.98 11.66
CA LEU A 18 0.93 37.17 10.45
C LEU A 18 1.37 35.75 10.76
N ARG A 19 2.37 35.58 11.65
CA ARG A 19 2.85 34.26 12.06
C ARG A 19 1.75 33.41 12.71
N ARG A 20 0.93 34.00 13.58
CA ARG A 20 -0.20 33.30 14.23
C ARG A 20 -1.31 32.93 13.26
N ARG A 21 -1.49 33.68 12.17
CA ARG A 21 -2.45 33.34 11.12
C ARG A 21 -1.91 32.20 10.26
N TRP A 22 -0.64 32.33 9.82
CA TRP A 22 0.04 31.27 9.08
C TRP A 22 0.06 29.93 9.82
N LEU A 23 0.34 29.94 11.13
CA LEU A 23 0.35 28.70 11.93
C LEU A 23 -1.04 28.04 12.01
N ARG A 24 -2.11 28.83 12.08
CA ARG A 24 -3.49 28.31 12.03
C ARG A 24 -3.85 27.77 10.64
N ASP A 25 -3.38 28.41 9.58
CA ASP A 25 -3.60 27.92 8.21
C ASP A 25 -2.81 26.63 7.91
N GLN A 26 -1.80 26.31 8.72
CA GLN A 26 -1.06 25.03 8.67
C GLN A 26 -1.71 23.93 9.51
N GLU A 27 -2.70 24.24 10.35
CA GLU A 27 -3.50 23.21 11.01
C GLU A 27 -4.32 22.53 9.92
N LEU A 28 -3.83 21.37 9.46
CA LEU A 28 -4.47 20.61 8.39
C LEU A 28 -5.94 20.38 8.73
N SER A 29 -6.82 20.78 7.80
CA SER A 29 -8.21 20.37 7.83
C SER A 29 -8.28 18.84 7.85
N PRO A 30 -9.21 18.22 8.60
CA PRO A 30 -9.40 16.76 8.63
C PRO A 30 -9.63 16.12 7.25
N ARG A 31 -9.89 16.94 6.22
CA ARG A 31 -10.09 16.50 4.85
C ARG A 31 -8.75 16.35 4.16
N GLU A 32 -8.11 15.21 4.41
CA GLU A 32 -7.02 14.73 3.57
C GLU A 32 -7.52 14.57 2.12
N PRO A 33 -6.67 14.85 1.12
CA PRO A 33 -6.93 14.43 -0.26
C PRO A 33 -6.92 12.91 -0.30
N VAL A 34 -8.10 12.31 -0.15
CA VAL A 34 -8.25 10.86 -0.22
C VAL A 34 -8.00 10.45 -1.65
N LEU A 35 -7.02 9.56 -1.85
CA LEU A 35 -6.86 8.91 -3.15
C LEU A 35 -8.18 8.25 -3.54
N PRO A 36 -8.57 8.30 -4.82
CA PRO A 36 -9.79 7.65 -5.26
C PRO A 36 -9.74 6.17 -4.86
N PRO A 37 -10.88 5.58 -4.44
CA PRO A 37 -10.91 4.19 -4.03
C PRO A 37 -10.34 3.31 -5.14
N ARG A 38 -9.44 2.40 -4.77
CA ARG A 38 -8.75 1.52 -5.71
C ARG A 38 -9.80 0.69 -6.46
N LYS A 39 -9.78 0.76 -7.79
CA LYS A 39 -10.63 -0.08 -8.64
C LYS A 39 -10.22 -1.55 -8.46
N LEU A 40 -11.03 -2.31 -7.72
CA LEU A 40 -10.84 -3.75 -7.56
C LEU A 40 -11.27 -4.45 -8.86
N GLY A 41 -10.48 -5.44 -9.29
CA GLY A 41 -10.90 -6.35 -10.37
C GLY A 41 -12.09 -7.23 -9.94
N PRO A 42 -12.76 -7.93 -10.87
CA PRO A 42 -14.00 -8.66 -10.57
C PRO A 42 -13.84 -9.72 -9.47
N VAL A 43 -12.73 -10.46 -9.48
CA VAL A 43 -12.41 -11.46 -8.44
C VAL A 43 -12.12 -10.81 -7.09
N ALA A 44 -11.39 -9.69 -7.09
CA ALA A 44 -11.08 -8.98 -5.85
C ALA A 44 -12.33 -8.33 -5.25
N ALA A 45 -13.21 -7.78 -6.08
CA ALA A 45 -14.49 -7.22 -5.67
C ALA A 45 -15.44 -8.31 -5.14
N PHE A 46 -15.42 -9.52 -5.72
CA PHE A 46 -16.14 -10.67 -5.18
C PHE A 46 -15.67 -11.00 -3.77
N TRP A 47 -14.35 -11.14 -3.55
CA TRP A 47 -13.82 -11.47 -2.23
C TRP A 47 -14.11 -10.37 -1.21
N ASP A 48 -13.97 -9.10 -1.59
CA ASP A 48 -14.30 -7.96 -0.74
C ASP A 48 -15.76 -8.00 -0.26
N ARG A 49 -16.70 -8.24 -1.19
CA ARG A 49 -18.12 -8.41 -0.88
C ARG A 49 -18.43 -9.69 -0.11
N PHE A 50 -17.76 -10.80 -0.42
CA PHE A 50 -17.99 -12.07 0.26
C PHE A 50 -17.56 -12.01 1.72
N LEU A 51 -16.51 -11.24 2.02
CA LEU A 51 -15.97 -11.03 3.37
C LEU A 51 -16.77 -10.01 4.20
N GLN A 52 -17.65 -9.22 3.57
CA GLN A 52 -18.62 -8.37 4.26
C GLN A 52 -19.99 -9.09 4.31
N PRO A 53 -20.50 -9.57 5.46
CA PRO A 53 -20.12 -9.35 6.86
C PRO A 53 -18.99 -10.26 7.34
N GLY A 54 -18.13 -9.75 8.24
CA GLY A 54 -16.89 -10.38 8.73
C GLY A 54 -17.04 -11.63 9.60
N GLN A 55 -17.90 -12.57 9.20
CA GLN A 55 -18.11 -13.85 9.87
C GLN A 55 -16.84 -14.71 9.81
N LEU A 56 -16.49 -15.34 10.94
CA LEU A 56 -15.24 -16.08 11.10
C LEU A 56 -15.06 -17.20 10.07
N TRP A 57 -16.12 -17.93 9.72
CA TRP A 57 -16.04 -19.02 8.73
C TRP A 57 -15.68 -18.51 7.33
N ARG A 58 -16.15 -17.32 6.94
CA ARG A 58 -15.83 -16.70 5.63
C ARG A 58 -14.36 -16.33 5.54
N GLN A 59 -13.81 -15.81 6.65
CA GLN A 59 -12.39 -15.50 6.76
C GLN A 59 -11.54 -16.77 6.70
N GLN A 60 -11.95 -17.85 7.37
CA GLN A 60 -11.25 -19.14 7.31
C GLN A 60 -11.21 -19.68 5.88
N VAL A 61 -12.33 -19.68 5.15
CA VAL A 61 -12.38 -20.11 3.75
C VAL A 61 -11.46 -19.25 2.88
N HIS A 62 -11.48 -17.94 3.05
CA HIS A 62 -10.59 -17.04 2.31
C HIS A 62 -9.12 -17.30 2.62
N ASN A 63 -8.78 -17.57 3.89
CA ASN A 63 -7.41 -17.90 4.29
C ASN A 63 -6.92 -19.21 3.65
N VAL A 64 -7.77 -20.25 3.64
CA VAL A 64 -7.45 -21.53 2.97
C VAL A 64 -7.26 -21.31 1.47
N TYR A 65 -8.12 -20.52 0.83
CA TYR A 65 -7.99 -20.17 -0.58
C TYR A 65 -6.66 -19.45 -0.88
N GLN A 66 -6.29 -18.45 -0.07
CA GLN A 66 -5.02 -17.74 -0.23
C GLN A 66 -3.81 -18.65 -0.01
N GLY A 67 -3.86 -19.51 1.02
CA GLY A 67 -2.83 -20.51 1.29
C GLY A 67 -2.67 -21.49 0.14
N GLY A 68 -3.76 -22.05 -0.37
CA GLY A 68 -3.75 -22.94 -1.54
C GLY A 68 -3.17 -22.25 -2.79
N ARG A 69 -3.59 -21.01 -3.06
CA ARG A 69 -3.04 -20.22 -4.16
C ARG A 69 -1.52 -20.01 -4.03
N PHE A 70 -1.03 -19.74 -2.81
CA PHE A 70 0.39 -19.61 -2.56
C PHE A 70 1.14 -20.91 -2.84
N VAL A 71 0.66 -22.05 -2.33
CA VAL A 71 1.28 -23.36 -2.56
C VAL A 71 1.34 -23.68 -4.05
N VAL A 72 0.25 -23.47 -4.78
CA VAL A 72 0.22 -23.72 -6.23
C VAL A 72 1.21 -22.83 -6.98
N LEU A 73 1.15 -21.51 -6.75
CA LEU A 73 1.93 -20.55 -7.55
C LEU A 73 3.40 -20.48 -7.16
N ARG A 74 3.73 -20.66 -5.88
CA ARG A 74 5.09 -20.46 -5.35
C ARG A 74 5.84 -21.75 -5.08
N VAL A 75 5.14 -22.88 -4.96
CA VAL A 75 5.78 -24.17 -4.67
C VAL A 75 5.58 -25.13 -5.83
N LEU A 76 4.34 -25.49 -6.17
CA LEU A 76 4.07 -26.54 -7.17
C LEU A 76 4.53 -26.15 -8.57
N LEU A 77 4.16 -24.95 -9.05
CA LEU A 77 4.56 -24.48 -10.38
C LEU A 77 6.08 -24.43 -10.55
N PRO A 78 6.85 -23.77 -9.67
CA PRO A 78 8.31 -23.76 -9.76
C PRO A 78 8.93 -25.16 -9.63
N ALA A 79 8.43 -25.99 -8.71
CA ALA A 79 8.92 -27.36 -8.56
C ALA A 79 8.67 -28.19 -9.82
N TRP A 80 7.52 -28.00 -10.48
CA TRP A 80 7.21 -28.70 -11.73
C TRP A 80 8.07 -28.22 -12.89
N ILE A 81 8.33 -26.91 -12.98
CA ILE A 81 9.28 -26.35 -13.95
C ILE A 81 10.69 -26.92 -13.73
N LEU A 82 11.14 -27.00 -12.47
CA LEU A 82 12.44 -27.57 -12.14
C LEU A 82 12.50 -29.07 -12.48
N ALA A 83 11.47 -29.84 -12.13
CA ALA A 83 11.39 -31.25 -12.46
C ALA A 83 11.42 -31.49 -13.97
N PHE A 84 10.69 -30.67 -14.73
CA PHE A 84 10.73 -30.69 -16.19
C PHE A 84 12.14 -30.36 -16.71
N TYR A 85 12.77 -29.32 -16.16
CA TYR A 85 14.13 -28.93 -16.54
C TYR A 85 15.15 -30.06 -16.27
N LEU A 86 15.11 -30.69 -15.11
CA LEU A 86 15.99 -31.80 -14.77
C LEU A 86 15.78 -32.99 -15.73
N LYS A 87 14.52 -33.34 -16.01
CA LYS A 87 14.17 -34.45 -16.90
C LYS A 87 14.68 -34.24 -18.32
N TYR A 88 14.51 -33.05 -18.89
CA TYR A 88 14.80 -32.83 -20.32
C TYR A 88 16.13 -32.15 -20.60
N HIS A 89 16.73 -31.43 -19.64
CA HIS A 89 18.00 -30.73 -19.86
C HIS A 89 19.17 -31.34 -19.10
N VAL A 90 18.97 -31.95 -17.94
CA VAL A 90 20.08 -32.57 -17.19
C VAL A 90 20.27 -34.02 -17.60
N GLN A 91 19.22 -34.83 -17.70
CA GLN A 91 19.35 -36.23 -18.13
C GLN A 91 19.80 -36.35 -19.59
N VAL A 92 19.28 -35.51 -20.49
CA VAL A 92 19.72 -35.46 -21.90
C VAL A 92 21.19 -35.03 -22.04
N ARG A 93 21.71 -34.19 -21.14
CA ARG A 93 23.12 -33.77 -21.15
C ARG A 93 24.06 -34.77 -20.46
N ALA A 94 23.59 -35.49 -19.45
CA ALA A 94 24.38 -36.46 -18.68
C ALA A 94 24.41 -37.87 -19.30
N GLY A 95 23.50 -38.17 -20.22
CA GLY A 95 23.35 -39.47 -20.87
C GLY A 95 23.01 -39.34 -22.34
N GLY A 96 23.82 -38.59 -23.10
CA GLY A 96 24.00 -38.87 -24.51
C GLY A 96 24.65 -40.25 -24.67
N LEU A 97 23.82 -41.29 -24.63
CA LEU A 97 23.98 -42.59 -25.26
C LEU A 97 22.66 -42.88 -26.00
#